data_AF-A0AAU4B3T7-F1
#
_entry.id   AF-A0AAU4B3T7-F1
#
_cell.length_a   1.000
_cell.length_b   1.000
_cell.length_c   1.000
_cell.angle_alpha   90.00
_cell.angle_beta   90.00
_cell.angle_gamma   90.00
#
_symmetry.space_group_name_H-M   'P 1'
#
loop_
_entity.id
_entity.type
_entity.pdbx_description
1 polymer ?
#
loop_
_entity_poly.entity_id
_entity_poly.type
_entity_poly.pdbx_seq_one_letter_code
_entity_poly.pdbx_strand_id
1 'polypeptide(L)'
;MPLLVPPAPAPALLSVLAALSSPTAVLEARTPALRTAEGPLAAEHPLPVHVFEPAAVPGALPQARLTGWRFHIRAGARVAAAGETVVTPDGWVFSRFSEGPFLASIERALMQADTLPATYQPHLLSVPGLYMLALWLHCDARAEAATAQPDPDDLLVPLAPAPPGIAPHRVHRLTELAPALSVRLAPPPLMGSPA
;
A
#
# COMPACT_ATOMS: atom_id res chain seq x y z
N MET A 1 15.51 6.94 11.75
CA MET A 1 15.35 8.29 11.16
C MET A 1 13.94 8.35 10.59
N PRO A 2 13.22 9.47 10.68
CA PRO A 2 11.77 9.43 10.46
C PRO A 2 11.44 9.08 9.01
N LEU A 3 10.44 8.22 8.82
CA LEU A 3 9.76 8.10 7.53
C LEU A 3 9.17 9.47 7.13
N LEU A 4 9.30 9.83 5.85
CA LEU A 4 8.67 11.04 5.33
C LEU A 4 7.34 10.68 4.66
N VAL A 5 6.27 10.66 5.45
CA VAL A 5 4.92 10.34 4.95
C VAL A 5 4.47 11.43 3.98
N PRO A 6 4.08 11.10 2.73
CA PRO A 6 3.67 12.10 1.77
C PRO A 6 2.27 12.66 2.13
N PRO A 7 1.99 13.94 1.84
CA PRO A 7 0.65 14.46 2.01
C PRO A 7 -0.31 13.81 1.02
N ALA A 8 -1.47 13.36 1.51
CA ALA A 8 -2.54 12.91 0.62
C ALA A 8 -3.20 14.10 -0.10
N PRO A 9 -3.73 13.89 -1.32
CA PRO A 9 -4.61 14.85 -1.98
C PRO A 9 -5.77 15.23 -1.06
N ALA A 10 -6.04 16.52 -0.88
CA ALA A 10 -7.10 16.99 0.00
C ALA A 10 -8.48 16.34 -0.31
N PRO A 11 -8.91 16.18 -1.58
CA PRO A 11 -10.16 15.49 -1.89
C PRO A 11 -10.20 14.03 -1.42
N ALA A 12 -9.07 13.32 -1.45
CA ALA A 12 -8.99 11.94 -0.95
C ALA A 12 -9.26 11.90 0.56
N LEU A 13 -8.55 12.72 1.35
CA LEU A 13 -8.76 12.79 2.79
C LEU A 13 -10.19 13.23 3.13
N LEU A 14 -10.71 14.27 2.47
CA LEU A 14 -12.06 14.77 2.72
C LEU A 14 -13.13 13.72 2.42
N SER A 15 -12.96 12.91 1.36
CA SER A 15 -13.91 11.83 1.05
C SER A 15 -13.95 10.75 2.14
N VAL A 16 -12.80 10.42 2.75
CA VAL A 16 -12.74 9.46 3.87
C VAL A 16 -13.37 10.06 5.13
N LEU A 17 -13.09 11.32 5.45
CA LEU A 17 -13.68 12.01 6.60
C LEU A 17 -15.20 12.15 6.46
N ALA A 18 -15.69 12.42 5.24
CA ALA A 18 -17.11 12.44 4.94
C ALA A 18 -17.75 11.06 5.14
N ALA A 19 -17.08 9.99 4.69
CA ALA A 19 -17.54 8.62 4.92
C ALA A 19 -17.55 8.23 6.41
N LEU A 20 -16.54 8.64 7.19
CA LEU A 20 -16.52 8.43 8.65
C LEU A 20 -17.67 9.14 9.36
N SER A 21 -18.08 10.30 8.84
CA SER A 21 -19.20 11.09 9.37
C SER A 21 -20.57 10.55 8.94
N SER A 22 -20.62 9.57 8.04
CA SER A 22 -21.85 8.95 7.55
C SER A 22 -22.14 7.65 8.32
N PRO A 23 -23.21 7.60 9.13
CA PRO A 23 -23.59 6.38 9.85
C PRO A 23 -23.81 5.19 8.92
N THR A 24 -24.38 5.42 7.74
CA THR A 24 -24.61 4.38 6.74
C THR A 24 -23.30 3.77 6.25
N ALA A 25 -22.30 4.59 5.90
CA ALA A 25 -21.02 4.10 5.40
C ALA A 25 -20.26 3.28 6.47
N VAL A 26 -20.36 3.66 7.74
CA VAL A 26 -19.74 2.93 8.86
C VAL A 26 -20.48 1.62 9.18
N LEU A 27 -21.82 1.63 9.15
CA LEU A 27 -22.64 0.45 9.47
C LEU A 27 -22.63 -0.61 8.37
N GLU A 28 -22.63 -0.19 7.11
CA GLU A 28 -22.58 -1.09 5.95
C GLU A 28 -21.17 -1.67 5.73
N ALA A 29 -20.14 -1.02 6.28
CA ALA A 29 -18.80 -1.54 6.22
C ALA A 29 -18.68 -2.87 6.97
N ARG A 30 -18.02 -3.84 6.33
CA ARG A 30 -17.69 -5.15 6.92
C ARG A 30 -16.49 -5.05 7.86
N THR A 31 -16.55 -4.09 8.78
CA THR A 31 -15.48 -3.68 9.68
C THR A 31 -16.03 -3.61 11.12
N PRO A 32 -16.12 -4.75 11.83
CA PRO A 32 -16.67 -4.79 13.18
C PRO A 32 -15.96 -3.88 14.18
N ALA A 33 -14.62 -3.78 14.12
CA ALA A 33 -13.86 -2.94 15.05
C ALA A 33 -14.15 -1.45 14.83
N LEU A 34 -14.37 -1.02 13.59
CA LEU A 34 -14.82 0.33 13.29
C LEU A 34 -16.25 0.59 13.79
N ARG A 35 -17.16 -0.37 13.61
CA ARG A 35 -18.56 -0.25 14.06
C ARG A 35 -18.72 -0.13 15.57
N THR A 36 -17.83 -0.80 16.31
CA THR A 36 -17.83 -0.78 17.78
C THR A 36 -16.81 0.21 18.35
N ALA A 37 -16.17 1.03 17.50
CA ALA A 37 -15.20 1.99 17.97
C ALA A 37 -15.89 3.10 18.77
N GLU A 38 -15.36 3.40 19.94
CA GLU A 38 -15.83 4.48 20.78
C GLU A 38 -14.87 5.67 20.70
N GLY A 39 -15.43 6.88 20.79
CA GLY A 39 -14.67 8.13 20.75
C GLY A 39 -14.40 8.66 19.35
N PRO A 40 -13.62 9.76 19.24
CA PRO A 40 -13.35 10.40 17.96
C PRO A 40 -12.49 9.50 17.07
N LEU A 41 -12.89 9.41 15.80
CA LEU A 41 -12.15 8.71 14.76
C LEU A 41 -11.24 9.67 13.99
N ALA A 42 -9.99 9.30 13.79
CA ALA A 42 -9.01 10.07 13.02
C ALA A 42 -8.51 9.28 11.81
N ALA A 43 -8.35 9.95 10.67
CA ALA A 43 -7.68 9.40 9.50
C ALA A 43 -6.22 9.84 9.50
N GLU A 44 -5.31 8.90 9.69
CA GLU A 44 -3.87 9.13 9.85
C GLU A 44 -3.05 8.27 8.88
N HIS A 45 -1.74 8.53 8.83
CA HIS A 45 -0.77 7.76 8.03
C HIS A 45 -1.25 7.53 6.59
N PRO A 46 -1.47 8.60 5.81
CA PRO A 46 -1.82 8.46 4.41
C PRO A 46 -0.72 7.70 3.67
N LEU A 47 -1.08 6.57 3.07
CA LEU A 47 -0.19 5.77 2.25
C LEU A 47 -0.74 5.73 0.82
N PRO A 48 0.01 6.22 -0.17
CA PRO A 48 -0.34 6.00 -1.57
C PRO A 48 -0.29 4.50 -1.88
N VAL A 49 -1.23 4.03 -2.70
CA VAL A 49 -1.36 2.62 -3.08
C VAL A 49 -1.09 2.48 -4.56
N HIS A 50 0.03 1.86 -4.90
CA HIS A 50 0.43 1.56 -6.27
C HIS A 50 0.22 0.09 -6.59
N VAL A 51 -0.10 -0.21 -7.83
CA VAL A 51 -0.05 -1.57 -8.37
C VAL A 51 1.31 -1.79 -9.00
N PHE A 52 1.94 -2.91 -8.66
CA PHE A 52 3.16 -3.40 -9.31
C PHE A 52 2.85 -3.86 -10.72
N GLU A 53 3.61 -3.34 -11.68
CA GLU A 53 3.54 -3.71 -13.09
C GLU A 53 4.90 -4.29 -13.50
N PRO A 54 4.97 -5.60 -13.86
CA PRO A 54 6.21 -6.22 -14.29
C PRO A 54 6.86 -5.46 -15.45
N ALA A 55 8.19 -5.40 -15.46
CA ALA A 55 8.92 -4.84 -16.57
C ALA A 55 8.60 -5.59 -17.88
N ALA A 56 8.36 -4.86 -18.97
CA ALA A 56 8.15 -5.45 -20.28
C ALA A 56 9.41 -6.12 -20.85
N VAL A 57 10.59 -5.64 -20.42
CA VAL A 57 11.90 -6.14 -20.83
C VAL A 57 12.60 -6.81 -19.64
N PRO A 58 13.14 -8.03 -19.79
CA PRO A 58 13.94 -8.67 -18.75
C PRO A 58 15.10 -7.79 -18.28
N GLY A 59 15.25 -7.64 -16.96
CA GLY A 59 16.33 -6.85 -16.35
C GLY A 59 16.04 -5.35 -16.23
N ALA A 60 14.95 -4.85 -16.82
CA ALA A 60 14.48 -3.50 -16.54
C ALA A 60 13.72 -3.44 -15.20
N LEU A 61 13.63 -2.23 -14.63
CA LEU A 61 12.83 -2.01 -13.43
C LEU A 61 11.33 -2.17 -13.72
N PRO A 62 10.56 -2.69 -12.74
CA PRO A 62 9.10 -2.67 -12.83
C PRO A 62 8.57 -1.23 -12.82
N GLN A 63 7.31 -1.07 -13.19
CA GLN A 63 6.58 0.18 -13.00
C GLN A 63 5.65 0.10 -11.80
N ALA A 64 5.29 1.26 -11.26
CA ALA A 64 4.31 1.37 -10.19
C ALA A 64 3.24 2.38 -10.60
N ARG A 65 1.99 1.93 -10.72
CA ARG A 65 0.88 2.81 -11.09
C ARG A 65 0.01 3.11 -9.88
N LEU A 66 -0.12 4.39 -9.53
CA LEU A 66 -0.99 4.82 -8.43
C LEU A 66 -2.45 4.42 -8.73
N THR A 67 -3.10 3.83 -7.74
CA THR A 67 -4.51 3.41 -7.80
C THR A 67 -5.38 4.03 -6.74
N GLY A 68 -4.78 4.40 -5.60
CA GLY A 68 -5.53 4.70 -4.40
C GLY A 68 -4.71 5.40 -3.34
N TRP A 69 -5.39 5.83 -2.29
CA TRP A 69 -4.76 6.13 -1.01
C TRP A 69 -5.41 5.27 0.07
N ARG A 70 -4.62 4.87 1.05
CA ARG A 70 -5.08 4.17 2.24
C ARG A 70 -4.74 5.00 3.47
N PHE A 71 -5.71 5.17 4.35
CA PHE A 71 -5.58 5.87 5.62
C PHE A 71 -5.80 4.88 6.75
N HIS A 72 -5.01 4.97 7.82
CA HIS A 72 -5.33 4.30 9.08
C HIS A 72 -6.44 5.05 9.80
N ILE A 73 -7.54 4.36 10.12
CA ILE A 73 -8.64 4.92 10.91
C ILE A 73 -8.38 4.58 12.36
N ARG A 74 -7.98 5.57 13.15
CA ARG A 74 -7.68 5.42 14.57
C ARG A 74 -8.88 5.70 15.45
N ALA A 75 -9.07 4.83 16.44
CA ALA A 75 -9.95 5.01 17.57
C ALA A 75 -9.07 4.99 18.84
N GLY A 76 -8.71 6.19 19.34
CA GLY A 76 -7.70 6.32 20.38
C GLY A 76 -6.35 5.76 19.94
N ALA A 77 -5.77 4.85 20.74
CA ALA A 77 -4.45 4.26 20.47
C ALA A 77 -4.46 3.12 19.44
N ARG A 78 -5.63 2.65 19.00
CA ARG A 78 -5.78 1.49 18.12
C ARG A 78 -6.15 1.93 16.70
N VAL A 79 -5.55 1.31 15.69
CA VAL A 79 -6.09 1.35 14.33
C VAL A 79 -7.28 0.39 14.24
N ALA A 80 -8.47 0.95 14.08
CA ALA A 80 -9.72 0.19 14.03
C ALA A 80 -9.98 -0.38 12.64
N ALA A 81 -9.72 0.41 11.60
CA ALA A 81 -9.91 0.03 10.21
C ALA A 81 -8.97 0.83 9.30
N ALA A 82 -9.05 0.60 8.00
CA ALA A 82 -8.46 1.44 6.99
C ALA A 82 -9.53 2.07 6.11
N GLY A 83 -9.37 3.35 5.77
CA GLY A 83 -10.18 4.04 4.77
C GLY A 83 -9.42 4.04 3.46
N GLU A 84 -10.06 3.58 2.39
CA GLU A 84 -9.45 3.51 1.07
C GLU A 84 -10.16 4.46 0.11
N THR A 85 -9.38 5.13 -0.72
CA THR A 85 -9.84 5.95 -1.83
C THR A 85 -9.29 5.40 -3.14
N VAL A 86 -9.98 5.74 -4.23
CA VAL A 86 -9.60 5.36 -5.59
C VAL A 86 -9.62 6.60 -6.47
N VAL A 87 -8.73 6.63 -7.46
CA VAL A 87 -8.73 7.66 -8.51
C VAL A 87 -9.79 7.36 -9.56
N THR A 88 -10.61 8.34 -9.89
CA THR A 88 -11.58 8.34 -10.98
C THR A 88 -11.28 9.51 -11.93
N PRO A 89 -11.88 9.57 -13.14
CA PRO A 89 -11.74 10.72 -14.03
C PRO A 89 -12.14 12.06 -13.38
N ASP A 90 -13.07 12.04 -12.43
CA ASP A 90 -13.56 13.22 -11.71
C ASP A 90 -12.75 13.57 -10.46
N GLY A 91 -11.70 12.80 -10.15
CA GLY A 91 -10.82 13.02 -9.01
C GLY A 91 -10.78 11.85 -8.02
N TRP A 92 -10.70 12.15 -6.72
CA TRP A 92 -10.60 11.13 -5.68
C TRP A 92 -11.95 10.85 -5.04
N VAL A 93 -12.30 9.58 -4.93
CA VAL A 93 -13.54 9.14 -4.26
C VAL A 93 -13.24 8.11 -3.18
N PHE A 94 -14.06 8.12 -2.14
CA PHE A 94 -14.06 7.06 -1.13
C PHE A 94 -14.45 5.73 -1.81
N SER A 95 -13.69 4.68 -1.50
CA SER A 95 -13.95 3.32 -1.99
C SER A 95 -14.63 2.48 -0.93
N ARG A 96 -13.95 2.23 0.20
CA ARG A 96 -14.48 1.42 1.30
C ARG A 96 -13.69 1.61 2.59
N PHE A 97 -14.29 1.18 3.68
CA PHE A 97 -13.53 0.79 4.87
C PHE A 97 -13.13 -0.68 4.79
N SER A 98 -11.94 -1.01 5.27
CA SER A 98 -11.45 -2.38 5.32
C SER A 98 -10.78 -2.73 6.65
N GLU A 99 -10.95 -3.99 7.04
CA GLU A 99 -10.28 -4.61 8.18
C GLU A 99 -9.56 -5.88 7.69
N GLY A 100 -8.67 -6.44 8.51
CA GLY A 100 -7.97 -7.67 8.19
C GLY A 100 -6.49 -7.67 8.59
N PRO A 101 -5.78 -8.76 8.28
CA PRO A 101 -4.40 -9.00 8.76
C PRO A 101 -3.40 -7.95 8.25
N PHE A 102 -3.66 -7.35 7.08
CA PHE A 102 -2.78 -6.33 6.52
C PHE A 102 -2.69 -5.07 7.39
N LEU A 103 -3.69 -4.73 8.21
CA LEU A 103 -3.61 -3.54 9.07
C LEU A 103 -2.45 -3.64 10.06
N ALA A 104 -2.47 -4.67 10.91
CA ALA A 104 -1.41 -4.90 11.88
C ALA A 104 -0.05 -5.13 11.19
N SER A 105 -0.07 -5.76 10.01
CA SER A 105 1.14 -5.95 9.22
C SER A 105 1.74 -4.64 8.72
N ILE A 106 0.91 -3.68 8.27
CA ILE A 106 1.36 -2.35 7.84
C ILE A 106 1.92 -1.59 9.03
N GLU A 107 1.22 -1.56 10.17
CA GLU A 107 1.73 -0.91 11.38
C GLU A 107 3.10 -1.45 11.80
N ARG A 108 3.25 -2.78 11.81
CA ARG A 108 4.55 -3.42 12.09
C ARG A 108 5.63 -3.02 11.09
N ALA A 109 5.30 -3.02 9.80
CA ALA A 109 6.27 -2.68 8.76
C ALA A 109 6.68 -1.20 8.82
N LEU A 110 5.76 -0.29 9.13
CA LEU A 110 6.06 1.13 9.35
C LEU A 110 6.96 1.33 10.58
N MET A 111 6.66 0.67 11.70
CA MET A 111 7.52 0.71 12.89
C MET A 111 8.94 0.19 12.59
N GLN A 112 9.04 -0.90 11.84
CA GLN A 112 10.33 -1.43 11.41
C GLN A 112 11.07 -0.46 10.50
N ALA A 113 10.37 0.15 9.54
CA ALA A 113 10.98 1.07 8.60
C ALA A 113 11.48 2.37 9.26
N ASP A 114 10.82 2.84 10.32
CA ASP A 114 11.25 4.03 11.09
C ASP A 114 12.60 3.84 11.82
N THR A 115 12.98 2.57 12.06
CA THR A 115 14.30 2.21 12.64
C THR A 115 15.43 2.21 11.62
N LEU A 116 15.15 2.34 10.32
CA LEU A 116 16.16 2.34 9.29
C LEU A 116 17.04 3.61 9.36
N PRO A 117 18.31 3.50 8.93
CA PRO A 117 19.25 4.62 9.01
C PRO A 117 18.99 5.71 7.96
N ALA A 118 18.34 5.37 6.84
CA ALA A 118 18.02 6.32 5.77
C ALA A 118 16.54 6.75 5.83
N THR A 119 16.27 7.94 5.28
CA THR A 119 14.90 8.48 5.15
C THR A 119 14.27 7.94 3.88
N TYR A 120 13.05 7.41 4.00
CA TYR A 120 12.26 6.91 2.89
C TYR A 120 10.86 7.52 2.89
N GLN A 121 10.24 7.61 1.71
CA GLN A 121 8.80 7.86 1.60
C GLN A 121 8.08 6.50 1.58
N PRO A 122 7.13 6.23 2.49
CA PRO A 122 6.40 4.97 2.51
C PRO A 122 5.21 4.97 1.54
N HIS A 123 5.11 3.91 0.74
CA HIS A 123 4.03 3.60 -0.19
C HIS A 123 3.54 2.17 0.07
N LEU A 124 2.34 1.84 -0.40
CA LEU A 124 1.87 0.47 -0.48
C LEU A 124 1.94 -0.01 -1.92
N LEU A 125 2.57 -1.17 -2.12
CA LEU A 125 2.72 -1.80 -3.42
C LEU A 125 1.89 -3.08 -3.46
N SER A 126 0.77 -3.01 -4.17
CA SER A 126 -0.15 -4.11 -4.41
C SER A 126 0.33 -4.98 -5.56
N VAL A 127 0.32 -6.30 -5.36
CA VAL A 127 0.65 -7.29 -6.38
C VAL A 127 -0.55 -8.24 -6.52
N PRO A 128 -1.62 -7.82 -7.24
CA PRO A 128 -2.89 -8.54 -7.23
C PRO A 128 -2.79 -10.00 -7.68
N GLY A 129 -1.97 -10.29 -8.70
CA GLY A 129 -1.77 -11.64 -9.22
C GLY A 129 -1.15 -12.61 -8.21
N LEU A 130 -0.56 -12.11 -7.12
CA LEU A 130 0.00 -12.92 -6.02
C LEU A 130 -0.77 -12.73 -4.70
N TYR A 131 -1.90 -12.00 -4.72
CA TYR A 131 -2.68 -11.62 -3.52
C TYR A 131 -1.79 -11.05 -2.40
N MET A 132 -0.80 -10.26 -2.80
CA MET A 132 0.26 -9.78 -1.94
C MET A 132 0.25 -8.26 -1.86
N LEU A 133 0.60 -7.74 -0.69
CA LEU A 133 0.88 -6.33 -0.47
C LEU A 133 2.30 -6.22 0.12
N ALA A 134 3.03 -5.16 -0.25
CA ALA A 134 4.31 -4.82 0.35
C ALA A 134 4.30 -3.34 0.78
N LEU A 135 5.04 -3.02 1.85
CA LEU A 135 5.45 -1.65 2.09
C LEU A 135 6.63 -1.35 1.15
N TRP A 136 6.44 -0.40 0.25
CA TRP A 136 7.48 0.10 -0.64
C TRP A 136 8.06 1.38 -0.04
N LEU A 137 9.35 1.35 0.25
CA LEU A 137 10.10 2.45 0.81
C LEU A 137 10.88 3.12 -0.31
N HIS A 138 10.34 4.22 -0.82
CA HIS A 138 10.94 4.96 -1.93
C HIS A 138 12.08 5.84 -1.42
N CYS A 139 13.25 5.74 -2.06
CA CYS A 139 14.50 6.38 -1.64
C CYS A 139 14.45 7.91 -1.85
N ASP A 140 13.74 8.40 -2.88
CA ASP A 140 13.43 9.82 -3.01
C ASP A 140 12.27 10.19 -2.09
N ALA A 141 12.62 10.49 -0.84
CA ALA A 141 11.66 10.77 0.20
C ALA A 141 10.73 11.97 -0.12
N ARG A 142 11.17 12.88 -1.00
CA ARG A 142 10.46 14.12 -1.35
C ARG A 142 9.81 14.10 -2.73
N ALA A 143 9.90 12.97 -3.44
CA ALA A 143 9.21 12.80 -4.72
C ALA A 143 7.71 13.01 -4.58
N GLU A 144 7.08 13.47 -5.66
CA GLU A 144 5.63 13.51 -5.76
C GLU A 144 5.06 12.08 -5.76
N ALA A 145 4.30 11.74 -4.72
CA ALA A 145 3.81 10.38 -4.50
C ALA A 145 2.94 9.86 -5.66
N ALA A 146 2.28 10.76 -6.40
CA ALA A 146 1.43 10.41 -7.53
C ALA A 146 2.20 9.89 -8.75
N THR A 147 3.44 10.32 -8.91
CA THR A 147 4.28 9.98 -10.06
C THR A 147 5.50 9.14 -9.67
N ALA A 148 5.64 8.79 -8.39
CA ALA A 148 6.73 7.95 -7.89
C ALA A 148 6.85 6.66 -8.71
N GLN A 149 8.06 6.34 -9.16
CA GLN A 149 8.40 5.10 -9.84
C GLN A 149 9.49 4.35 -9.08
N PRO A 150 9.55 3.02 -9.21
CA PRO A 150 10.56 2.22 -8.54
C PRO A 150 11.98 2.62 -8.93
N ASP A 151 12.85 2.76 -7.93
CA ASP A 151 14.28 3.06 -8.05
C ASP A 151 15.13 1.87 -7.54
N PRO A 152 16.33 1.60 -8.09
CA PRO A 152 17.17 0.50 -7.63
C PRO A 152 17.49 0.48 -6.14
N ASP A 153 17.56 1.66 -5.50
CA ASP A 153 17.87 1.83 -4.07
C ASP A 153 16.63 1.74 -3.17
N ASP A 154 15.44 1.54 -3.76
CA ASP A 154 14.21 1.32 -3.02
C ASP A 154 14.24 0.00 -2.25
N LEU A 155 13.48 -0.03 -1.16
CA LEU A 155 13.28 -1.24 -0.37
C LEU A 155 11.83 -1.71 -0.45
N LEU A 156 11.65 -3.02 -0.42
CA LEU A 156 10.36 -3.68 -0.31
C LEU A 156 10.29 -4.49 0.98
N VAL A 157 9.19 -4.34 1.72
CA VAL A 157 8.88 -5.15 2.90
C VAL A 157 7.55 -5.87 2.66
N PRO A 158 7.56 -7.14 2.24
CA PRO A 158 6.37 -7.98 2.13
C PRO A 158 5.52 -7.94 3.40
N LEU A 159 4.20 -7.78 3.24
CA LEU A 159 3.26 -7.77 4.36
C LEU A 159 2.65 -9.17 4.56
N ALA A 160 2.24 -9.47 5.79
CA ALA A 160 1.50 -10.67 6.12
C ALA A 160 0.00 -10.48 5.82
N PRO A 161 -0.68 -11.48 5.22
CA PRO A 161 -0.12 -12.74 4.71
C PRO A 161 0.71 -12.53 3.43
N ALA A 162 1.85 -13.21 3.35
CA ALA A 162 2.71 -13.23 2.16
C ALA A 162 2.56 -14.59 1.43
N PRO A 163 2.72 -14.62 0.10
CA PRO A 163 2.64 -15.86 -0.67
C PRO A 163 3.81 -16.81 -0.36
N PRO A 164 3.66 -18.12 -0.63
CA PRO A 164 4.71 -19.10 -0.37
C PRO A 164 6.07 -18.72 -0.96
N GLY A 165 7.13 -18.91 -0.17
CA GLY A 165 8.51 -18.56 -0.54
C GLY A 165 8.85 -17.07 -0.43
N ILE A 166 7.93 -16.21 0.02
CA ILE A 166 8.20 -14.81 0.37
C ILE A 166 8.00 -14.63 1.86
N ALA A 167 9.05 -14.21 2.57
CA ALA A 167 8.98 -14.01 4.01
C ALA A 167 8.35 -12.63 4.34
N PRO A 168 7.25 -12.57 5.10
CA PRO A 168 6.69 -11.29 5.53
C PRO A 168 7.65 -10.57 6.48
N HIS A 169 7.63 -9.24 6.46
CA HIS A 169 8.43 -8.33 7.28
C HIS A 169 9.95 -8.41 7.08
N ARG A 170 10.43 -9.15 6.08
CA ARG A 170 11.84 -9.09 5.68
C ARG A 170 12.05 -7.89 4.77
N VAL A 171 13.08 -7.09 5.05
CA VAL A 171 13.49 -6.01 4.14
C VAL A 171 14.24 -6.62 2.96
N HIS A 172 13.83 -6.26 1.76
CA HIS A 172 14.49 -6.64 0.51
C HIS A 172 14.85 -5.38 -0.27
N ARG A 173 15.94 -5.40 -1.03
CA ARG A 173 16.11 -4.40 -2.09
C ARG A 173 15.08 -4.64 -3.19
N LEU A 174 14.61 -3.58 -3.82
CA LEU A 174 13.71 -3.67 -4.97
C LEU A 174 14.30 -4.61 -6.03
N THR A 175 15.59 -4.42 -6.34
CA THR A 175 16.36 -5.21 -7.33
C THR A 175 16.49 -6.69 -6.98
N GLU A 176 16.31 -7.09 -5.72
CA GLU A 176 16.36 -8.49 -5.30
C GLU A 176 14.98 -9.17 -5.39
N LEU A 177 13.91 -8.46 -4.99
CA LEU A 177 12.57 -9.06 -4.90
C LEU A 177 11.75 -8.88 -6.17
N ALA A 178 11.83 -7.72 -6.83
CA ALA A 178 11.02 -7.42 -8.02
C ALA A 178 11.18 -8.45 -9.15
N PRO A 179 12.39 -8.95 -9.49
CA PRO A 179 12.53 -9.98 -10.52
C PRO A 179 11.77 -11.27 -10.18
N ALA A 180 11.76 -11.68 -8.91
CA ALA A 180 11.02 -12.86 -8.47
C ALA A 180 9.50 -12.68 -8.56
N LEU A 181 9.00 -11.46 -8.29
CA LEU A 181 7.58 -11.11 -8.49
C LEU A 181 7.22 -11.15 -9.98
N SER A 182 8.04 -10.52 -10.83
CA SER A 182 7.84 -10.50 -12.29
C SER A 182 7.79 -11.90 -12.90
N VAL A 183 8.70 -12.80 -12.51
CA VAL A 183 8.70 -14.20 -12.98
C VAL A 183 7.40 -14.92 -12.61
N ARG A 184 6.88 -14.71 -11.39
CA ARG A 184 5.63 -15.35 -10.94
C ARG A 184 4.37 -14.77 -11.57
N LEU A 185 4.45 -13.54 -12.08
CA LEU A 185 3.37 -12.85 -12.77
C LEU A 185 3.40 -13.04 -14.29
N ALA A 186 4.49 -13.58 -14.83
CA ALA A 186 4.62 -13.81 -16.25
C ALA A 186 3.49 -14.73 -16.75
N PRO A 187 2.82 -14.38 -17.85
CA PRO A 187 1.84 -15.28 -18.45
C PRO A 187 2.53 -16.60 -18.83
N PRO A 188 1.84 -17.75 -18.71
CA PRO A 188 2.40 -19.03 -19.11
C PRO A 188 2.81 -18.97 -20.59
N PRO A 189 3.92 -19.63 -20.98
CA PRO A 189 4.31 -19.69 -22.38
C PRO A 189 3.16 -20.31 -23.19
N LEU A 190 2.76 -19.64 -24.26
CA LEU A 190 1.77 -20.18 -25.19
C LEU A 190 2.35 -21.47 -25.78
N MET A 191 1.67 -22.61 -25.58
CA MET A 191 2.06 -23.88 -26.18
C MET A 191 2.10 -23.73 -27.71
N GLY A 192 3.30 -23.59 -28.28
CA GLY A 192 3.48 -23.48 -29.74
C GLY A 192 4.67 -22.67 -30.24
N SER A 193 5.41 -21.92 -29.41
CA SER A 193 6.68 -21.31 -29.85
C SER A 193 7.87 -22.25 -29.56
N PRO A 194 8.68 -22.62 -30.57
CA PRO A 194 9.92 -23.35 -30.33
C PRO A 194 10.94 -22.43 -29.63
N ALA A 195 11.80 -23.06 -28.82
CA ALA A 195 12.92 -22.43 -28.13
C ALA A 195 14.04 -22.01 -29.10
#